data_AF-A0AAW6YNV1-F1
#
_entry.id   AF-A0AAW6YNV1-F1
#
_cell.length_a   1.000
_cell.length_b   1.000
_cell.length_c   1.000
_cell.angle_alpha   90.00
_cell.angle_beta   90.00
_cell.angle_gamma   90.00
#
_symmetry.space_group_name_H-M   'P 1'
#
loop_
_entity.id
_entity.type
_entity.pdbx_description
1 polymer ?
#
loop_
_entity_poly.entity_id
_entity_poly.type
_entity_poly.pdbx_seq_one_letter_code
_entity_poly.pdbx_strand_id
1 'polypeptide(L)'
;MPNSTHINFLIKDIGYTFHPNLRPNSNYQPPQPMHSNLTTAFEEYHSKLVKALNSFTFLLELYLTYLDKIEDESKFEIPKILSPFEQVDDILTFNYTDTAQQLYNIPDNNIHYIHGKLNFTKDTIETSNLVLGIEDIDHNIIDDDLIDFQKTFQRIVKKTGSKYRSFFNLDHSNNLVRVIIYGHSLDVLDQEIFKKIFDELDNITNTSSSPLRMEIIILHYGKTEIQSTIDLKSKVRNLSAILGKDKLIELTANNLVHFIDASKLDEIETIIYESKKRTQINTF
;
A
#
# COMPACT_ATOMS: atom_id res chain seq x y z
N MET A 1 34.55 -5.54 -8.89
CA MET A 1 34.02 -6.51 -7.90
C MET A 1 34.09 -5.85 -6.54
N PRO A 2 33.02 -5.23 -6.03
CA PRO A 2 33.06 -4.64 -4.69
C PRO A 2 33.05 -5.78 -3.66
N ASN A 3 34.12 -5.86 -2.87
CA ASN A 3 34.21 -6.69 -1.67
C ASN A 3 33.16 -6.22 -0.66
N SER A 4 31.97 -6.83 -0.67
CA SER A 4 30.97 -6.61 0.37
C SER A 4 31.21 -7.59 1.51
N THR A 5 32.01 -7.14 2.48
CA THR A 5 32.13 -7.77 3.80
C THR A 5 30.79 -7.93 4.52
N HIS A 6 29.77 -7.17 4.14
CA HIS A 6 28.40 -7.26 4.69
C HIS A 6 27.60 -8.46 4.16
N ILE A 7 27.79 -8.87 2.89
CA ILE A 7 27.08 -10.04 2.34
C ILE A 7 27.60 -11.35 2.95
N ASN A 8 28.92 -11.45 3.18
CA ASN A 8 29.50 -12.62 3.86
C ASN A 8 29.10 -12.72 5.35
N PHE A 9 28.74 -11.61 5.98
CA PHE A 9 28.23 -11.59 7.35
C PHE A 9 26.80 -12.17 7.42
N LEU A 10 25.93 -11.74 6.50
CA LEU A 10 24.55 -12.23 6.37
C LEU A 10 24.45 -13.74 6.11
N ILE A 11 25.33 -14.31 5.28
CA ILE A 11 25.33 -15.76 5.00
C ILE A 11 25.84 -16.57 6.21
N LYS A 12 26.77 -16.02 7.01
CA LYS A 12 27.27 -16.69 8.21
C LYS A 12 26.25 -16.72 9.35
N ASP A 13 25.47 -15.66 9.53
CA ASP A 13 24.48 -15.58 10.61
C ASP A 13 23.20 -16.39 10.32
N ILE A 14 22.80 -16.52 9.05
CA ILE A 14 21.66 -17.37 8.66
C ILE A 14 22.04 -18.86 8.64
N GLY A 15 23.31 -19.18 8.35
CA GLY A 15 23.78 -20.56 8.17
C GLY A 15 24.20 -21.31 9.45
N TYR A 16 24.31 -20.65 10.60
CA TYR A 16 24.90 -21.25 11.81
C TYR A 16 24.13 -20.92 13.11
N THR A 17 22.89 -21.39 13.24
CA THR A 17 22.30 -21.65 14.59
C THR A 17 21.15 -22.66 14.54
N PHE A 18 21.42 -23.89 14.12
CA PHE A 18 20.70 -25.04 14.66
C PHE A 18 21.58 -25.62 15.78
N HIS A 19 21.28 -25.29 17.03
CA HIS A 19 22.12 -25.67 18.16
C HIS A 19 22.06 -27.19 18.42
N PRO A 20 23.21 -27.90 18.51
CA PRO A 20 23.28 -29.32 18.87
C PRO A 20 23.08 -29.61 20.38
N ASN A 21 22.64 -28.62 21.17
CA ASN A 21 22.62 -28.68 22.64
C ASN A 21 21.33 -29.25 23.25
N LEU A 22 20.42 -29.81 22.45
CA LEU A 22 19.35 -30.69 22.96
C LEU A 22 19.87 -32.12 23.08
N ARG A 23 20.86 -32.35 23.93
CA ARG A 23 21.17 -33.69 24.46
C ARG A 23 20.85 -33.69 25.96
N PRO A 24 20.05 -34.65 26.46
CA PRO A 24 19.76 -34.71 27.89
C PRO A 24 21.05 -35.05 28.63
N ASN A 25 21.61 -34.09 29.36
CA ASN A 25 22.74 -34.33 30.25
C ASN A 25 22.18 -34.71 31.62
N SER A 26 22.47 -35.94 32.04
CA SER A 26 22.11 -36.52 33.33
C SER A 26 22.97 -35.90 34.44
N ASN A 27 22.61 -34.72 34.93
CA ASN A 27 23.04 -34.20 36.23
C ASN A 27 22.06 -33.14 36.70
N TYR A 28 21.36 -33.43 37.80
CA TYR A 28 20.31 -32.60 38.38
C TYR A 28 20.90 -31.32 38.98
N GLN A 29 20.54 -30.16 38.44
CA GLN A 29 20.66 -28.87 39.12
C GLN A 29 19.25 -28.42 39.56
N PRO A 30 19.10 -27.71 40.70
CA PRO A 30 17.79 -27.25 41.15
C PRO A 30 17.14 -26.38 40.07
N PRO A 31 15.81 -26.47 39.88
CA PRO A 31 15.14 -25.76 38.81
C PRO A 31 15.29 -24.26 39.02
N GLN A 32 16.15 -23.62 38.22
CA GLN A 32 16.01 -22.20 37.92
C GLN A 32 14.57 -22.00 37.41
N PRO A 33 13.86 -20.93 37.82
CA PRO A 33 12.46 -20.77 37.48
C PRO A 33 12.32 -20.81 35.96
N MET A 34 11.73 -21.88 35.44
CA MET A 34 11.72 -22.20 34.01
C MET A 34 11.16 -21.05 33.14
N HIS A 35 10.34 -20.20 33.76
CA HIS A 35 9.80 -18.95 33.19
C HIS A 35 10.87 -17.91 32.82
N SER A 36 11.92 -17.68 33.62
CA SER A 36 12.91 -16.63 33.33
C SER A 36 13.77 -16.94 32.11
N ASN A 37 14.09 -18.23 31.91
CA ASN A 37 14.89 -18.68 30.77
C ASN A 37 14.10 -18.63 29.45
N LEU A 38 12.79 -18.91 29.50
CA LEU A 38 11.92 -18.82 28.31
C LEU A 38 11.70 -17.37 27.88
N THR A 39 11.43 -16.45 28.81
CA THR A 39 11.31 -15.02 28.51
C THR A 39 12.60 -14.47 27.91
N THR A 40 13.75 -14.78 28.52
CA THR A 40 15.06 -14.33 28.00
C THR A 40 15.31 -14.87 26.58
N ALA A 41 15.00 -16.15 26.34
CA ALA A 41 15.15 -16.74 25.01
C ALA A 41 14.20 -16.08 23.99
N PHE A 42 12.95 -15.82 24.37
CA PHE A 42 11.98 -15.14 23.52
C PHE A 42 12.48 -13.76 23.10
N GLU A 43 12.91 -12.92 24.05
CA GLU A 43 13.46 -11.59 23.78
C GLU A 43 14.68 -11.65 22.84
N GLU A 44 15.58 -12.63 23.05
CA GLU A 44 16.76 -12.82 22.19
C GLU A 44 16.36 -13.16 20.75
N TYR A 45 15.45 -14.12 20.56
CA TYR A 45 15.00 -14.53 19.22
C TYR A 45 14.15 -13.47 18.54
N HIS A 46 13.30 -12.78 19.29
CA HIS A 46 12.54 -11.64 18.80
C HIS A 46 13.48 -10.55 18.25
N SER A 47 14.48 -10.14 19.02
CA SER A 47 15.51 -9.18 18.58
C SER A 47 16.24 -9.64 17.30
N LYS A 48 16.54 -10.95 17.18
CA LYS A 48 17.13 -11.52 15.96
C LYS A 48 16.18 -11.44 14.76
N LEU A 49 14.89 -11.72 14.95
CA LEU A 49 13.88 -11.62 13.89
C LEU A 49 13.70 -10.18 13.42
N VAL A 50 13.66 -9.21 14.32
CA VAL A 50 13.58 -7.78 13.97
C VAL A 50 14.80 -7.35 13.15
N LYS A 51 16.02 -7.75 13.58
CA LYS A 51 17.25 -7.47 12.81
C LYS A 51 17.25 -8.14 11.44
N ALA A 52 16.75 -9.37 11.35
CA ALA A 52 16.63 -10.09 10.09
C ALA A 52 15.64 -9.38 9.14
N LEU A 53 14.50 -8.90 9.65
CA LEU A 53 13.53 -8.14 8.87
C LEU A 53 14.14 -6.83 8.33
N ASN A 54 14.85 -6.06 9.16
CA ASN A 54 15.51 -4.83 8.72
C ASN A 54 16.56 -5.12 7.63
N SER A 55 17.36 -6.16 7.83
CA SER A 55 18.37 -6.58 6.85
C SER A 55 17.73 -7.02 5.53
N PHE A 56 16.64 -7.79 5.60
CA PHE A 56 15.88 -8.23 4.43
C PHE A 56 15.27 -7.03 3.69
N THR A 57 14.69 -6.08 4.43
CA THR A 57 14.11 -4.86 3.87
C THR A 57 15.15 -4.04 3.10
N PHE A 58 16.35 -3.86 3.66
CA PHE A 58 17.45 -3.16 2.98
C PHE A 58 17.97 -3.90 1.74
N LEU A 59 18.03 -5.24 1.78
CA LEU A 59 18.39 -6.04 0.62
C LEU A 59 17.32 -6.00 -0.47
N LEU A 60 16.04 -5.95 -0.09
CA LEU A 60 14.95 -5.72 -1.02
C LEU A 60 15.09 -4.35 -1.70
N GLU A 61 15.43 -3.32 -0.93
CA GLU A 61 15.68 -1.97 -1.47
C GLU A 61 16.82 -1.95 -2.49
N LEU A 62 17.94 -2.63 -2.20
CA LEU A 62 19.03 -2.83 -3.15
C LEU A 62 18.54 -3.51 -4.43
N TYR A 63 17.81 -4.61 -4.28
CA TYR A 63 17.31 -5.40 -5.40
C TYR A 63 16.39 -4.58 -6.31
N LEU A 64 15.43 -3.86 -5.72
CA LEU A 64 14.51 -2.99 -6.44
C LEU A 64 15.24 -1.82 -7.10
N THR A 65 16.21 -1.21 -6.43
CA THR A 65 17.06 -0.14 -7.02
C THR A 65 17.87 -0.66 -8.20
N TYR A 66 18.34 -1.91 -8.14
CA TYR A 66 19.02 -2.54 -9.27
C TYR A 66 18.06 -2.75 -10.45
N LEU A 67 16.86 -3.29 -10.20
CA LEU A 67 15.84 -3.49 -11.23
C LEU A 67 15.48 -2.18 -11.92
N ASP A 68 15.20 -1.15 -11.13
CA ASP A 68 14.85 0.19 -11.60
C ASP A 68 15.90 0.77 -12.57
N LYS A 69 17.20 0.55 -12.28
CA LYS A 69 18.31 1.00 -13.13
C LYS A 69 18.51 0.24 -14.43
N ILE A 70 18.06 -1.01 -14.50
CA ILE A 70 18.19 -1.83 -15.71
C ILE A 70 16.90 -1.89 -16.52
N GLU A 71 15.82 -1.31 -15.99
CA GLU A 71 14.54 -1.28 -16.66
C GLU A 71 14.61 -0.35 -17.87
N ASP A 72 13.93 -0.75 -18.94
CA ASP A 72 13.89 0.00 -20.18
C ASP A 72 12.75 1.02 -20.10
N GLU A 73 13.09 2.24 -19.67
CA GLU A 73 12.16 3.35 -19.50
C GLU A 73 11.36 3.67 -20.76
N SER A 74 11.85 3.30 -21.95
CA SER A 74 11.12 3.51 -23.22
C SER A 74 9.81 2.72 -23.30
N LYS A 75 9.60 1.74 -22.42
CA LYS A 75 8.36 0.96 -22.30
C LYS A 75 7.34 1.58 -21.35
N PHE A 76 7.72 2.63 -20.64
CA PHE A 76 6.83 3.30 -19.71
C PHE A 76 5.90 4.23 -20.46
N GLU A 77 4.62 3.88 -20.48
CA GLU A 77 3.57 4.69 -21.10
C GLU A 77 2.46 4.96 -20.09
N ILE A 78 1.95 6.19 -20.09
CA ILE A 78 0.74 6.52 -19.34
C ILE A 78 -0.39 5.66 -19.93
N PRO A 79 -1.12 4.88 -19.10
CA PRO A 79 -2.24 4.07 -19.58
C PRO A 79 -3.23 4.94 -20.36
N LYS A 80 -3.57 4.52 -21.60
CA LYS A 80 -4.48 5.27 -22.48
C LYS A 80 -5.83 5.60 -21.83
N ILE A 81 -6.32 4.73 -20.96
CA ILE A 81 -7.57 4.95 -20.21
C ILE A 81 -7.53 6.23 -19.35
N LEU A 82 -6.33 6.73 -19.03
CA LEU A 82 -6.15 7.95 -18.25
C LEU A 82 -5.96 9.20 -19.13
N SER A 83 -5.84 9.07 -20.45
CA SER A 83 -5.68 10.22 -21.35
C SER A 83 -6.83 11.24 -21.32
N PRO A 84 -8.09 10.89 -20.95
CA PRO A 84 -9.15 11.89 -20.80
C PRO A 84 -8.97 12.82 -19.59
N PHE A 85 -8.04 12.51 -18.67
CA PHE A 85 -7.73 13.38 -17.54
C PHE A 85 -6.56 14.29 -17.92
N GLU A 86 -6.83 15.60 -17.99
CA GLU A 86 -5.85 16.61 -18.39
C GLU A 86 -4.64 16.68 -17.45
N GLN A 87 -4.85 16.38 -16.17
CA GLN A 87 -3.83 16.40 -15.13
C GLN A 87 -4.16 15.37 -14.04
N VAL A 88 -3.11 14.82 -13.43
CA VAL A 88 -3.19 14.09 -12.15
C VAL A 88 -2.74 15.06 -11.07
N ASP A 89 -3.57 15.29 -10.06
CA ASP A 89 -3.26 16.23 -8.97
C ASP A 89 -2.38 15.59 -7.91
N ASP A 90 -2.77 14.40 -7.45
CA ASP A 90 -2.10 13.65 -6.40
C ASP A 90 -2.00 12.15 -6.71
N ILE A 91 -0.94 11.49 -6.23
CA ILE A 91 -0.71 10.06 -6.38
C ILE A 91 -0.48 9.42 -5.01
N LEU A 92 -1.31 8.43 -4.67
CA LEU A 92 -1.03 7.47 -3.61
C LEU A 92 -0.49 6.19 -4.23
N THR A 93 0.78 5.87 -3.96
CA THR A 93 1.45 4.68 -4.52
C THR A 93 1.80 3.67 -3.44
N PHE A 94 1.56 2.40 -3.77
CA PHE A 94 1.98 1.23 -3.02
C PHE A 94 3.32 0.66 -3.55
N ASN A 95 3.80 1.18 -4.67
CA ASN A 95 5.11 0.83 -5.22
C ASN A 95 6.20 1.61 -4.51
N TYR A 96 7.40 1.01 -4.43
CA TYR A 96 8.57 1.64 -3.83
C TYR A 96 9.36 2.52 -4.82
N THR A 97 9.28 2.24 -6.13
CA THR A 97 9.98 2.96 -7.21
C THR A 97 9.28 4.28 -7.54
N ASP A 98 10.02 5.25 -8.10
CA ASP A 98 9.50 6.55 -8.50
C ASP A 98 8.93 6.61 -9.91
N THR A 99 8.74 5.46 -10.55
CA THR A 99 8.15 5.31 -11.89
C THR A 99 6.89 6.16 -12.08
N ALA A 100 5.90 6.06 -11.18
CA ALA A 100 4.68 6.85 -11.28
C ALA A 100 4.95 8.37 -11.20
N GLN A 101 5.86 8.81 -10.34
CA GLN A 101 6.24 10.21 -10.24
C GLN A 101 6.81 10.73 -11.56
N GLN A 102 7.71 9.94 -12.17
CA GLN A 102 8.38 10.28 -13.42
C GLN A 102 7.39 10.30 -14.59
N LEU A 103 6.54 9.27 -14.73
CA LEU A 103 5.55 9.18 -15.82
C LEU A 103 4.56 10.36 -15.82
N TYR A 104 4.03 10.72 -14.65
CA TYR A 104 3.01 11.76 -14.55
C TYR A 104 3.60 13.16 -14.27
N ASN A 105 4.92 13.27 -14.12
CA ASN A 105 5.63 14.51 -13.80
C ASN A 105 5.05 15.24 -12.58
N ILE A 106 4.80 14.50 -11.50
CA ILE A 106 4.13 14.99 -10.29
C ILE A 106 5.14 15.52 -9.27
N PRO A 107 4.89 16.69 -8.65
CA PRO A 107 5.74 17.21 -7.58
C PRO A 107 5.84 16.24 -6.40
N ASP A 108 6.99 16.20 -5.73
CA ASP A 108 7.20 15.33 -4.55
C ASP A 108 6.12 15.51 -3.46
N ASN A 109 5.59 16.73 -3.30
CA ASN A 109 4.55 17.03 -2.32
C ASN A 109 3.19 16.40 -2.66
N ASN A 110 2.95 16.09 -3.93
CA ASN A 110 1.71 15.54 -4.45
C ASN A 110 1.76 14.01 -4.62
N ILE A 111 2.87 13.37 -4.25
CA ILE A 111 2.96 11.91 -4.22
C ILE A 111 3.18 11.39 -2.80
N HIS A 112 2.49 10.31 -2.45
CA HIS A 112 2.66 9.62 -1.18
C HIS A 112 2.97 8.13 -1.39
N TYR A 113 4.14 7.73 -0.92
CA TYR A 113 4.63 6.35 -0.90
C TYR A 113 4.24 5.69 0.43
N ILE A 114 3.08 5.05 0.47
CA ILE A 114 2.51 4.52 1.72
C ILE A 114 3.36 3.39 2.33
N HIS A 115 4.16 2.71 1.50
CA HIS A 115 5.11 1.68 1.94
C HIS A 115 6.58 2.14 1.87
N GLY A 116 6.84 3.45 1.76
CA GLY A 116 8.20 3.98 1.61
C GLY A 116 8.69 4.04 0.16
N LYS A 117 9.79 4.75 -0.05
CA LYS A 117 10.38 5.09 -1.37
C LYS A 117 11.83 4.65 -1.39
N LEU A 118 12.27 4.04 -2.49
CA LEU A 118 13.68 3.66 -2.68
C LEU A 118 14.60 4.88 -2.52
N ASN A 119 15.66 4.73 -1.75
CA ASN A 119 16.72 5.71 -1.57
C ASN A 119 18.06 5.04 -1.24
N PHE A 120 18.31 3.88 -1.85
CA PHE A 120 19.42 2.97 -1.50
C PHE A 120 20.81 3.64 -1.49
N THR A 121 21.01 4.70 -2.27
CA THR A 121 22.29 5.44 -2.29
C THR A 121 22.60 6.19 -0.99
N LYS A 122 21.60 6.44 -0.15
CA LYS A 122 21.71 7.18 1.12
C LYS A 122 21.27 6.35 2.32
N ASP A 123 20.36 5.40 2.10
CA ASP A 123 19.79 4.59 3.17
C ASP A 123 20.81 3.54 3.68
N THR A 124 20.61 3.14 4.93
CA THR A 124 21.29 2.04 5.64
C THR A 124 20.24 1.03 6.10
N ILE A 125 20.68 -0.10 6.69
CA ILE A 125 19.76 -1.09 7.26
C ILE A 125 18.80 -0.46 8.28
N GLU A 126 19.27 0.50 9.06
CA GLU A 126 18.52 1.17 10.12
C GLU A 126 17.66 2.34 9.62
N THR A 127 18.02 2.93 8.47
CA THR A 127 17.39 4.17 7.97
C THR A 127 16.46 3.94 6.77
N SER A 128 16.48 2.74 6.17
CA SER A 128 15.56 2.36 5.10
C SER A 128 14.11 2.60 5.51
N ASN A 129 13.41 3.40 4.71
CA ASN A 129 12.02 3.76 4.98
C ASN A 129 10.98 2.75 4.44
N LEU A 130 11.42 1.68 3.78
CA LEU A 130 10.50 0.70 3.20
C LEU A 130 9.71 -0.05 4.28
N VAL A 131 8.43 -0.28 4.05
CA VAL A 131 7.52 -0.99 4.97
C VAL A 131 7.27 -2.38 4.42
N LEU A 132 7.70 -3.41 5.14
CA LEU A 132 7.61 -4.82 4.73
C LEU A 132 7.11 -5.68 5.89
N GLY A 133 5.98 -5.25 6.47
CA GLY A 133 5.38 -5.89 7.63
C GLY A 133 4.21 -6.82 7.31
N ILE A 134 3.68 -7.42 8.37
CA ILE A 134 2.35 -8.05 8.42
C ILE A 134 1.28 -6.99 8.74
N GLU A 135 0.01 -7.30 8.51
CA GLU A 135 -1.07 -6.46 9.03
C GLU A 135 -1.35 -6.68 10.50
N ASP A 136 -2.03 -5.70 11.06
CA ASP A 136 -2.72 -5.81 12.32
C ASP A 136 -3.90 -6.78 12.16
N ILE A 137 -3.92 -7.83 12.97
CA ILE A 137 -5.04 -8.78 13.04
C ILE A 137 -6.27 -8.10 13.65
N ASP A 138 -6.06 -7.24 14.65
CA ASP A 138 -7.07 -6.38 15.25
C ASP A 138 -6.44 -5.01 15.56
N HIS A 139 -6.90 -3.96 14.88
CA HIS A 139 -6.41 -2.60 15.10
C HIS A 139 -6.72 -2.05 16.51
N ASN A 140 -7.60 -2.69 17.28
CA ASN A 140 -7.94 -2.29 18.64
C ASN A 140 -7.07 -2.97 19.71
N ILE A 141 -6.27 -3.97 19.33
CA ILE A 141 -5.40 -4.71 20.24
C ILE A 141 -3.95 -4.46 19.82
N ILE A 142 -3.19 -3.84 20.72
CA ILE A 142 -1.74 -3.71 20.57
C ILE A 142 -1.13 -5.02 21.07
N ASP A 143 -0.49 -5.75 20.15
CA ASP A 143 0.31 -6.93 20.46
C ASP A 143 1.79 -6.50 20.49
N ASP A 144 2.31 -6.29 21.70
CA ASP A 144 3.69 -5.84 21.92
C ASP A 144 4.73 -6.80 21.30
N ASP A 145 4.39 -8.09 21.14
CA ASP A 145 5.29 -9.09 20.56
C ASP A 145 5.36 -8.96 19.03
N LEU A 146 4.32 -8.41 18.39
CA LEU A 146 4.22 -8.30 16.93
C LEU A 146 4.41 -6.87 16.41
N ILE A 147 4.47 -5.87 17.29
CA ILE A 147 4.49 -4.45 16.97
C ILE A 147 5.56 -4.07 15.93
N ASP A 148 6.77 -4.63 16.02
CA ASP A 148 7.88 -4.35 15.09
C ASP A 148 7.63 -4.92 13.68
N PHE A 149 6.77 -5.94 13.59
CA PHE A 149 6.41 -6.60 12.33
C PHE A 149 5.17 -5.99 11.69
N GLN A 150 4.40 -5.18 12.41
CA GLN A 150 3.15 -4.60 11.91
C GLN A 150 3.40 -3.40 10.99
N LYS A 151 2.77 -3.41 9.81
CA LYS A 151 2.87 -2.33 8.81
C LYS A 151 2.47 -0.98 9.40
N THR A 152 1.43 -0.93 10.23
CA THR A 152 0.91 0.31 10.83
C THR A 152 1.98 0.98 11.69
N PHE A 153 2.63 0.22 12.57
CA PHE A 153 3.71 0.72 13.42
C PHE A 153 4.94 1.10 12.61
N GLN A 154 5.34 0.27 11.64
CA GLN A 154 6.43 0.60 10.73
C GLN A 154 6.17 1.91 9.98
N ARG A 155 4.95 2.14 9.45
CA ARG A 155 4.58 3.39 8.77
C ARG A 155 4.65 4.60 9.69
N ILE A 156 4.29 4.46 10.97
CA ILE A 156 4.35 5.54 11.95
C ILE A 156 5.82 5.88 12.26
N VAL A 157 6.63 4.87 12.60
CA VAL A 157 8.05 5.04 12.94
C VAL A 157 8.84 5.59 11.76
N LYS A 158 8.58 5.08 10.55
CA LYS A 158 9.24 5.51 9.30
C LYS A 158 8.60 6.75 8.67
N LYS A 159 7.53 7.29 9.27
CA LYS A 159 6.82 8.50 8.85
C LYS A 159 6.27 8.44 7.41
N THR A 160 5.80 7.27 6.98
CA THR A 160 5.23 7.02 5.64
C THR A 160 3.71 6.84 5.66
N GLY A 161 3.03 7.06 6.79
CA GLY A 161 1.64 6.60 6.98
C GLY A 161 0.50 7.56 6.62
N SER A 162 0.66 8.88 6.72
CA SER A 162 -0.49 9.79 6.85
C SER A 162 -0.64 10.86 5.77
N LYS A 163 0.39 11.14 4.96
CA LYS A 163 0.38 12.29 4.04
C LYS A 163 -0.80 12.30 3.06
N TYR A 164 -1.19 11.15 2.51
CA TYR A 164 -2.30 11.07 1.54
C TYR A 164 -3.64 11.56 2.10
N ARG A 165 -3.83 11.60 3.42
CA ARG A 165 -5.05 12.14 4.01
C ARG A 165 -5.24 13.61 3.66
N SER A 166 -4.15 14.36 3.47
CA SER A 166 -4.25 15.77 3.06
C SER A 166 -4.70 15.95 1.61
N PHE A 167 -4.68 14.89 0.77
CA PHE A 167 -5.21 14.96 -0.59
C PHE A 167 -6.72 15.23 -0.61
N PHE A 168 -7.41 14.93 0.49
CA PHE A 168 -8.84 15.20 0.67
C PHE A 168 -9.13 16.55 1.34
N ASN A 169 -8.10 17.34 1.71
CA ASN A 169 -8.25 18.70 2.20
C ASN A 169 -8.48 19.66 1.03
N LEU A 170 -9.59 19.47 0.34
CA LEU A 170 -9.89 20.12 -0.92
C LEU A 170 -10.49 21.50 -0.68
N ASP A 171 -10.04 22.47 -1.48
CA ASP A 171 -10.63 23.81 -1.48
C ASP A 171 -11.98 23.77 -2.21
N HIS A 172 -12.97 24.53 -1.74
CA HIS A 172 -14.35 24.51 -2.26
C HIS A 172 -14.49 25.06 -3.70
N SER A 173 -13.38 25.38 -4.37
CA SER A 173 -13.37 25.84 -5.77
C SER A 173 -13.57 24.71 -6.78
N ASN A 174 -13.20 23.48 -6.44
CA ASN A 174 -13.38 22.31 -7.30
C ASN A 174 -14.68 21.59 -6.92
N ASN A 175 -15.62 21.49 -7.86
CA ASN A 175 -16.92 20.84 -7.60
C ASN A 175 -16.88 19.31 -7.73
N LEU A 176 -15.75 18.73 -8.18
CA LEU A 176 -15.63 17.29 -8.41
C LEU A 176 -14.23 16.77 -8.06
N VAL A 177 -14.21 15.72 -7.26
CA VAL A 177 -13.04 14.91 -6.89
C VAL A 177 -13.19 13.55 -7.53
N ARG A 178 -12.12 13.06 -8.15
CA ARG A 178 -12.11 11.72 -8.73
C ARG A 178 -10.93 10.94 -8.18
N VAL A 179 -11.23 9.84 -7.50
CA VAL A 179 -10.21 8.88 -7.08
C VAL A 179 -10.17 7.75 -8.09
N ILE A 180 -9.02 7.56 -8.75
CA ILE A 180 -8.83 6.49 -9.72
C ILE A 180 -7.93 5.42 -9.10
N ILE A 181 -8.43 4.20 -9.01
CA ILE A 181 -7.68 3.05 -8.50
C ILE A 181 -7.24 2.20 -9.70
N TYR A 182 -5.92 2.14 -9.89
CA TYR A 182 -5.28 1.43 -11.00
C TYR A 182 -4.25 0.42 -10.47
N GLY A 183 -4.19 -0.77 -11.06
CA GLY A 183 -3.16 -1.76 -10.77
C GLY A 183 -3.21 -2.39 -9.38
N HIS A 184 -4.26 -2.14 -8.59
CA HIS A 184 -4.40 -2.68 -7.23
C HIS A 184 -5.50 -3.75 -7.16
N SER A 185 -5.28 -4.80 -6.37
CA SER A 185 -6.26 -5.89 -6.15
C SER A 185 -7.41 -5.52 -5.20
N LEU A 186 -7.31 -4.35 -4.56
CA LEU A 186 -8.15 -3.93 -3.43
C LEU A 186 -8.12 -4.94 -2.28
N ASP A 187 -6.96 -5.58 -2.05
CA ASP A 187 -6.86 -6.63 -1.05
C ASP A 187 -7.22 -6.14 0.36
N VAL A 188 -7.73 -7.06 1.19
CA VAL A 188 -7.94 -6.80 2.61
C VAL A 188 -6.64 -6.36 3.29
N LEU A 189 -5.50 -6.71 2.68
CA LEU A 189 -4.19 -6.33 3.17
C LEU A 189 -3.96 -4.81 3.31
N ASP A 190 -4.60 -4.04 2.44
CA ASP A 190 -4.52 -2.58 2.44
C ASP A 190 -5.89 -1.95 2.75
N GLN A 191 -6.78 -2.70 3.41
CA GLN A 191 -8.15 -2.28 3.69
C GLN A 191 -8.23 -0.96 4.45
N GLU A 192 -7.28 -0.68 5.34
CA GLU A 192 -7.27 0.53 6.16
C GLU A 192 -7.20 1.80 5.29
N ILE A 193 -6.44 1.73 4.19
CA ILE A 193 -6.27 2.83 3.25
C ILE A 193 -7.58 3.05 2.50
N PHE A 194 -8.16 1.97 1.96
CA PHE A 194 -9.41 2.06 1.21
C PHE A 194 -10.58 2.49 2.11
N LYS A 195 -10.71 1.94 3.31
CA LYS A 195 -11.75 2.36 4.28
C LYS A 195 -11.75 3.88 4.45
N LYS A 196 -10.59 4.49 4.68
CA LYS A 196 -10.48 5.95 4.80
C LYS A 196 -10.90 6.69 3.53
N ILE A 197 -10.54 6.20 2.33
CA ILE A 197 -10.99 6.80 1.06
C ILE A 197 -12.53 6.75 0.95
N PHE A 198 -13.14 5.64 1.36
CA PHE A 198 -14.60 5.48 1.36
C PHE A 198 -15.29 6.28 2.48
N ASP A 199 -14.64 6.45 3.62
CA ASP A 199 -15.12 7.34 4.69
C ASP A 199 -15.15 8.79 4.20
N GLU A 200 -14.14 9.24 3.45
CA GLU A 200 -14.15 10.58 2.82
C GLU A 200 -15.24 10.71 1.75
N LEU A 201 -15.47 9.67 0.95
CA LEU A 201 -16.62 9.63 0.02
C LEU A 201 -17.94 9.81 0.78
N ASP A 202 -18.13 9.09 1.88
CA ASP A 202 -19.34 9.19 2.70
C ASP A 202 -19.47 10.57 3.36
N ASN A 203 -18.38 11.16 3.85
CA ASN A 203 -18.39 12.51 4.41
C ASN A 203 -18.80 13.56 3.38
N ILE A 204 -18.24 13.49 2.17
CA ILE A 204 -18.53 14.44 1.08
C ILE A 204 -19.98 14.28 0.61
N THR A 205 -20.45 13.04 0.45
CA THR A 205 -21.80 12.76 -0.08
C THR A 205 -22.92 13.07 0.92
N ASN A 206 -22.69 12.87 2.22
CA ASN A 206 -23.68 13.15 3.26
C ASN A 206 -23.73 14.63 3.67
N THR A 207 -22.70 15.42 3.35
CA THR A 207 -22.67 16.86 3.67
C THR A 207 -23.56 17.63 2.70
N SER A 208 -24.85 17.77 3.04
CA SER A 208 -25.90 18.33 2.16
C SER A 208 -25.68 19.78 1.71
N SER A 209 -24.72 20.50 2.32
CA SER A 209 -24.40 21.90 2.01
C SER A 209 -23.17 22.06 1.11
N SER A 210 -22.45 20.97 0.81
CA SER A 210 -21.21 21.05 0.02
C SER A 210 -21.51 20.93 -1.48
N PRO A 211 -21.03 21.85 -2.33
CA PRO A 211 -21.08 21.67 -3.78
C PRO A 211 -20.07 20.63 -4.27
N LEU A 212 -19.13 20.22 -3.40
CA LEU A 212 -18.12 19.21 -3.67
C LEU A 212 -18.77 17.84 -3.88
N ARG A 213 -18.44 17.18 -4.99
CA ARG A 213 -18.78 15.79 -5.23
C ARG A 213 -17.53 14.95 -5.31
N MET A 214 -17.64 13.69 -4.92
CA MET A 214 -16.57 12.71 -5.08
C MET A 214 -17.11 11.47 -5.80
N GLU A 215 -16.30 10.92 -6.70
CA GLU A 215 -16.53 9.61 -7.32
C GLU A 215 -15.23 8.79 -7.33
N ILE A 216 -15.39 7.47 -7.30
CA ILE A 216 -14.29 6.51 -7.32
C ILE A 216 -14.39 5.68 -8.60
N ILE A 217 -13.32 5.64 -9.38
CA ILE A 217 -13.21 4.80 -10.57
C ILE A 217 -12.20 3.69 -10.28
N ILE A 218 -12.65 2.45 -10.37
CA ILE A 218 -11.86 1.25 -10.16
C ILE A 218 -11.62 0.59 -11.52
N LEU A 219 -10.36 0.61 -11.96
CA LEU A 219 -9.97 0.04 -13.24
C LEU A 219 -9.65 -1.45 -13.08
N HIS A 220 -10.28 -2.30 -13.87
CA HIS A 220 -9.92 -3.71 -13.99
C HIS A 220 -9.27 -4.01 -15.35
N TYR A 221 -8.41 -5.02 -15.41
CA TYR A 221 -7.61 -5.29 -16.60
C TYR A 221 -7.48 -6.78 -16.92
N GLY A 222 -7.27 -7.09 -18.20
CA GLY A 222 -6.91 -8.42 -18.66
C GLY A 222 -6.50 -8.41 -20.13
N LYS A 223 -5.64 -9.35 -20.54
CA LYS A 223 -5.29 -9.49 -21.97
C LYS A 223 -6.45 -10.01 -22.80
N THR A 224 -7.44 -10.60 -22.13
CA THR A 224 -8.70 -11.08 -22.69
C THR A 224 -9.85 -10.63 -21.81
N GLU A 225 -11.06 -10.60 -22.38
CA GLU A 225 -12.30 -10.29 -21.65
C GLU A 225 -12.51 -11.19 -20.43
N ILE A 226 -12.13 -12.47 -20.54
CA ILE A 226 -12.21 -13.43 -19.44
C ILE A 226 -11.27 -13.03 -18.29
N GLN A 227 -10.03 -12.64 -18.59
CA GLN A 227 -9.07 -12.20 -17.56
C GLN A 227 -9.53 -10.92 -16.89
N SER A 228 -10.05 -9.97 -17.69
CA SER A 228 -10.61 -8.72 -17.20
C SER A 228 -11.79 -8.97 -16.25
N THR A 229 -12.66 -9.92 -16.61
CA THR A 229 -13.78 -10.35 -15.76
C THR A 229 -13.32 -11.01 -14.46
N ILE A 230 -12.23 -11.77 -14.48
CA ILE A 230 -11.67 -12.40 -13.28
C ILE A 230 -11.13 -11.32 -12.33
N ASP A 231 -10.39 -10.33 -12.86
CA ASP A 231 -9.89 -9.21 -12.07
C ASP A 231 -11.04 -8.40 -11.46
N LEU A 232 -12.06 -8.04 -12.27
CA LEU A 232 -13.28 -7.39 -11.80
C LEU A 232 -13.92 -8.15 -10.62
N LYS A 233 -14.15 -9.46 -10.78
CA LYS A 233 -14.76 -10.29 -9.73
C LYS A 233 -13.91 -10.31 -8.46
N SER A 234 -12.59 -10.35 -8.59
CA SER A 234 -11.66 -10.31 -7.45
C SER A 234 -11.78 -8.99 -6.70
N LYS A 235 -11.75 -7.86 -7.42
CA LYS A 235 -11.88 -6.51 -6.85
C LYS A 235 -13.24 -6.31 -6.16
N VAL A 236 -14.33 -6.71 -6.81
CA VAL A 236 -15.69 -6.64 -6.23
C VAL A 236 -15.77 -7.49 -4.96
N ARG A 237 -15.21 -8.71 -4.97
CA ARG A 237 -15.19 -9.59 -3.80
C ARG A 237 -14.43 -8.95 -2.64
N ASN A 238 -13.23 -8.45 -2.88
CA ASN A 238 -12.40 -7.86 -1.83
C ASN A 238 -13.05 -6.59 -1.28
N LEU A 239 -13.56 -5.72 -2.15
CA LEU A 239 -14.24 -4.50 -1.71
C LEU A 239 -15.54 -4.79 -0.96
N SER A 240 -16.29 -5.83 -1.35
CA SER A 240 -17.46 -6.31 -0.60
C SER A 240 -17.09 -6.80 0.80
N ALA A 241 -15.89 -7.37 0.98
CA ALA A 241 -15.40 -7.78 2.30
C ALA A 241 -15.00 -6.57 3.17
N ILE A 242 -14.52 -5.49 2.54
CA ILE A 242 -14.12 -4.26 3.22
C ILE A 242 -15.33 -3.40 3.62
N LEU A 243 -16.28 -3.19 2.71
CA LEU A 243 -17.40 -2.24 2.86
C LEU A 243 -18.75 -2.90 3.20
N GLY A 244 -18.91 -4.18 2.89
CA GLY A 244 -20.21 -4.85 2.85
C GLY A 244 -20.90 -4.76 1.49
N LYS A 245 -21.71 -5.77 1.18
CA LYS A 245 -22.36 -5.94 -0.14
C LYS A 245 -23.39 -4.85 -0.42
N ASP A 246 -24.26 -4.57 0.55
CA ASP A 246 -25.36 -3.61 0.36
C ASP A 246 -24.84 -2.19 0.12
N LYS A 247 -23.79 -1.79 0.87
CA LYS A 247 -23.12 -0.51 0.66
C LYS A 247 -22.50 -0.41 -0.73
N LEU A 248 -21.83 -1.46 -1.21
CA LEU A 248 -21.24 -1.44 -2.55
C LEU A 248 -22.32 -1.34 -3.66
N ILE A 249 -23.46 -2.03 -3.49
CA ILE A 249 -24.60 -1.91 -4.40
C ILE A 249 -25.15 -0.48 -4.39
N GLU A 250 -25.30 0.14 -3.23
CA GLU A 250 -25.77 1.53 -3.11
C GLU A 250 -24.82 2.51 -3.82
N LEU A 251 -23.51 2.41 -3.56
CA LEU A 251 -22.50 3.28 -4.16
C LEU A 251 -22.47 3.17 -5.68
N THR A 252 -22.61 1.96 -6.23
CA THR A 252 -22.65 1.73 -7.68
C THR A 252 -23.97 2.23 -8.29
N ALA A 253 -25.11 1.99 -7.64
CA ALA A 253 -26.42 2.48 -8.11
C ALA A 253 -26.51 4.02 -8.15
N ASN A 254 -25.83 4.69 -7.22
CA ASN A 254 -25.79 6.15 -7.12
C ASN A 254 -24.70 6.81 -7.99
N ASN A 255 -23.97 6.05 -8.83
CA ASN A 255 -22.86 6.55 -9.64
C ASN A 255 -21.75 7.23 -8.81
N LEU A 256 -21.46 6.68 -7.62
CA LEU A 256 -20.35 7.11 -6.77
C LEU A 256 -19.13 6.21 -6.93
N VAL A 257 -19.34 4.95 -7.33
CA VAL A 257 -18.29 3.97 -7.61
C VAL A 257 -18.53 3.36 -8.98
N HIS A 258 -17.50 3.35 -9.81
CA HIS A 258 -17.52 2.78 -11.16
C HIS A 258 -16.47 1.68 -11.28
N PHE A 259 -16.83 0.56 -11.90
CA PHE A 259 -15.88 -0.46 -12.32
C PHE A 259 -15.76 -0.39 -13.84
N ILE A 260 -14.56 -0.10 -14.34
CA ILE A 260 -14.32 0.14 -15.78
C ILE A 260 -13.20 -0.78 -16.26
N ASP A 261 -13.40 -1.40 -17.43
CA ASP A 261 -12.33 -2.14 -18.09
C ASP A 261 -11.30 -1.16 -18.66
N ALA A 262 -10.03 -1.32 -18.29
CA ALA A 262 -8.95 -0.43 -18.71
C ALA A 262 -8.74 -0.35 -20.24
N SER A 263 -9.37 -1.24 -21.03
CA SER A 263 -9.39 -1.17 -22.49
C SER A 263 -10.55 -0.35 -23.07
N LYS A 264 -11.52 0.08 -22.26
CA LYS A 264 -12.76 0.74 -22.69
C LYS A 264 -12.71 2.27 -22.48
N LEU A 265 -11.99 2.94 -23.38
CA LEU A 265 -11.87 4.42 -23.34
C LEU A 265 -13.22 5.13 -23.44
N ASP A 266 -14.12 4.65 -24.30
CA ASP A 266 -15.44 5.27 -24.51
C ASP A 266 -16.30 5.27 -23.23
N GLU A 267 -16.15 4.26 -22.36
CA GLU A 267 -16.89 4.14 -21.10
C GLU A 267 -16.45 5.22 -20.11
N ILE A 268 -15.14 5.43 -19.96
CA ILE A 268 -14.62 6.45 -19.04
C ILE A 268 -14.96 7.87 -19.52
N GLU A 269 -14.91 8.11 -20.84
CA GLU A 269 -15.31 9.41 -21.42
C GLU A 269 -16.80 9.71 -21.16
N THR A 270 -17.66 8.69 -21.26
CA THR A 270 -19.08 8.80 -20.96
C THR A 270 -19.31 9.17 -19.49
N ILE A 271 -18.60 8.51 -18.56
CA ILE A 271 -18.70 8.80 -17.12
C ILE A 271 -18.23 10.22 -16.82
N ILE A 272 -17.10 10.65 -17.39
CA ILE A 272 -16.57 12.01 -17.22
C ILE A 272 -17.59 13.05 -17.70
N TYR A 273 -18.19 12.83 -18.87
CA TYR A 273 -19.20 13.73 -19.44
C TYR A 273 -20.43 13.84 -18.52
N GLU A 274 -20.98 12.71 -18.09
CA GLU A 274 -22.16 12.67 -17.23
C GLU A 274 -21.89 13.29 -15.84
N SER A 275 -20.70 13.10 -15.28
CA SER A 275 -20.33 13.71 -14.00
C SER A 275 -20.18 15.23 -14.09
N LYS A 276 -19.59 15.75 -15.18
CA LYS A 276 -19.53 17.20 -15.44
C LYS A 276 -20.93 17.81 -15.58
N LYS A 277 -21.86 17.12 -16.26
CA LYS A 277 -23.24 17.59 -16.39
C LYS A 277 -23.95 17.66 -15.04
N ARG A 278 -23.76 16.66 -14.18
CA ARG A 278 -24.35 16.63 -12.83
C ARG A 278 -23.85 17.76 -11.92
N THR A 279 -22.59 18.18 -12.03
CA THR A 279 -22.05 19.28 -11.21
C THR A 279 -22.54 20.66 -11.69
N GLN A 280 -22.77 20.84 -12.99
CA GLN A 280 -23.30 22.09 -13.56
C GLN A 280 -24.79 22.32 -13.26
N ILE A 281 -25.59 21.27 -13.10
CA ILE A 281 -27.03 21.41 -12.81
C ILE A 281 -27.30 21.93 -11.38
N ASN A 282 -26.38 21.70 -10.44
CA ASN A 282 -26.57 22.06 -9.03
C ASN A 282 -25.92 23.41 -8.64
N THR A 283 -25.47 24.20 -9.62
CA THR A 283 -24.84 25.51 -9.43
C THR A 283 -25.78 26.70 -9.71
N PHE A 284 -27.09 26.45 -9.85
CA PHE A 284 -28.12 27.47 -10.09
C PHE A 284 -29.13 27.56 -8.93
#